data_AF-A0A7C2N521-F1
#
_entry.id   AF-A0A7C2N521-F1
#
_cell.length_a   1.000
_cell.length_b   1.000
_cell.length_c   1.000
_cell.angle_alpha   90.00
_cell.angle_beta   90.00
_cell.angle_gamma   90.00
#
_symmetry.space_group_name_H-M   'P 1'
#
loop_
_entity.id
_entity.type
_entity.pdbx_description
1 polymer ?
#
loop_
_entity_poly.entity_id
_entity_poly.type
_entity_poly.pdbx_seq_one_letter_code
_entity_poly.pdbx_strand_id
1 'polypeptide(L)'
;VPMTLLRGLADDLRLDVWLLGYMMPVEREFVSPEFVRLGTLIGCAEFIRTGVTSFADMYYFEEDVAKATVEAGLRAVLGQTVLKFPAPDAPSYEDSLAAAREFIVGWKNHHLIVPAVSPHAPYTCTADILRDCAALAAEFDVPLHTHIAETAFEVENMRREQGMPVVPYIKKQNLFDAKVLAAHCVHLDYGEIITLKHNNAGVAHNPSSNMKLASGMAPVTQMLEEGLNVGIGTDGPSSNNDLDMFEEIRLAAFMAKTRENDPTALPAVEALLMATRMGADAMHIGHLTGSIEPNKRADLILVDLNTLHNSPRFRRDPNGIYAQLVYASKSTDVSDVMVNGRWVMRDHELLTVDLPALLAQAEVYARKIDRFLILREESVLAKLIAIGGATEAESYEVQAKVRIADPTPIIESLQKPEIEIVYTRHYHEFDTYFMFDDPTQGSVRHREDEFINPKGEVEYVRSRLTHVGPAREEEFPSKVLLSRSRFLAPSTQSLRFLREYFTPDDELSIEKDRLRWLVRYKGEEFYVNIDEVSKPQLGHYLEVKSRTWSRTDAQEKAALIAELITLLGADSAETVAQDYVEIVDHSRTD
;
A
#
# COMPACT_ATOMS: atom_id res chain seq x y z
N VAL A 1 -5.76 -15.64 -2.36
CA VAL A 1 -5.79 -16.75 -1.38
C VAL A 1 -4.46 -16.97 -0.63
N PRO A 2 -3.28 -16.94 -1.27
CA PRO A 2 -2.00 -17.25 -0.62
C PRO A 2 -1.66 -16.48 0.67
N MET A 3 -2.24 -15.29 0.84
CA MET A 3 -2.07 -14.45 2.03
C MET A 3 -2.60 -15.07 3.33
N THR A 4 -3.14 -16.30 3.34
CA THR A 4 -3.44 -17.03 4.59
C THR A 4 -2.23 -17.15 5.51
N LEU A 5 -1.02 -17.14 4.95
CA LEU A 5 0.25 -17.12 5.69
C LEU A 5 0.59 -15.75 6.29
N LEU A 6 -0.12 -14.69 5.89
CA LEU A 6 0.02 -13.31 6.36
C LEU A 6 -1.19 -12.86 7.20
N ARG A 7 -1.97 -13.82 7.70
CA ARG A 7 -3.18 -13.54 8.47
C ARG A 7 -2.84 -12.84 9.78
N GLY A 8 -3.50 -11.70 10.04
CA GLY A 8 -3.33 -10.94 11.27
C GLY A 8 -1.92 -10.37 11.46
N LEU A 9 -1.16 -10.21 10.37
CA LEU A 9 0.24 -9.80 10.44
C LEU A 9 0.41 -8.33 10.84
N ALA A 10 -0.43 -7.45 10.31
CA ALA A 10 -0.40 -6.02 10.59
C ALA A 10 -1.82 -5.46 10.51
N ASP A 11 -2.53 -5.42 11.63
CA ASP A 11 -3.92 -4.93 11.71
C ASP A 11 -3.99 -3.47 12.20
N ASP A 12 -5.15 -2.85 12.06
CA ASP A 12 -5.46 -1.49 12.54
C ASP A 12 -4.56 -0.37 11.96
N LEU A 13 -4.08 -0.59 10.73
CA LEU A 13 -3.33 0.38 9.94
C LEU A 13 -4.15 0.89 8.75
N ARG A 14 -3.84 2.09 8.27
CA ARG A 14 -4.42 2.61 7.03
C ARG A 14 -3.90 1.81 5.82
N LEU A 15 -4.73 1.65 4.78
CA LEU A 15 -4.41 0.84 3.61
C LEU A 15 -3.03 1.15 3.00
N ASP A 16 -2.66 2.43 2.88
CA ASP A 16 -1.37 2.85 2.34
C ASP A 16 -0.20 2.37 3.23
N VAL A 17 -0.31 2.56 4.55
CA VAL A 17 0.72 2.13 5.53
C VAL A 17 0.81 0.61 5.61
N TRP A 18 -0.35 -0.07 5.65
CA TRP A 18 -0.45 -1.51 5.65
C TRP A 18 0.20 -2.14 4.41
N LEU A 19 -0.18 -1.67 3.23
CA LEU A 19 0.27 -2.23 1.96
C LEU A 19 1.76 -1.96 1.72
N LEU A 20 2.18 -0.69 1.79
CA LEU A 20 3.55 -0.30 1.44
C LEU A 20 4.55 -0.57 2.57
N GLY A 21 4.10 -0.44 3.82
CA GLY A 21 4.95 -0.53 5.00
C GLY A 21 5.22 -1.96 5.47
N TYR A 22 4.24 -2.85 5.29
CA TYR A 22 4.23 -4.20 5.85
C TYR A 22 4.01 -5.29 4.81
N MET A 23 2.92 -5.24 4.03
CA MET A 23 2.58 -6.33 3.10
C MET A 23 3.60 -6.46 1.97
N MET A 24 3.78 -5.44 1.12
CA MET A 24 4.68 -5.52 -0.03
C MET A 24 6.12 -5.91 0.34
N PRO A 25 6.72 -5.40 1.44
CA PRO A 25 8.03 -5.85 1.84
C PRO A 25 8.11 -7.32 2.27
N VAL A 26 7.10 -7.82 2.99
CA VAL A 26 7.02 -9.24 3.36
C VAL A 26 6.79 -10.08 2.11
N GLU A 27 5.92 -9.65 1.20
CA GLU A 27 5.68 -10.33 -0.06
C GLU A 27 6.96 -10.44 -0.89
N ARG A 28 7.71 -9.33 -1.03
CA ARG A 28 8.97 -9.31 -1.78
C ARG A 28 10.03 -10.26 -1.23
N GLU A 29 10.07 -10.45 0.09
CA GLU A 29 11.06 -11.32 0.74
C GLU A 29 10.64 -12.80 0.76
N PHE A 30 9.34 -13.08 0.98
CA PHE A 30 8.87 -14.43 1.30
C PHE A 30 8.01 -15.09 0.25
N VAL A 31 7.39 -14.35 -0.67
CA VAL A 31 6.51 -14.94 -1.68
C VAL A 31 7.36 -15.67 -2.72
N SER A 32 7.27 -16.99 -2.66
CA SER A 32 7.87 -17.95 -3.57
C SER A 32 6.81 -18.98 -4.02
N PRO A 33 7.10 -19.83 -5.02
CA PRO A 33 6.21 -20.94 -5.38
C PRO A 33 5.78 -21.80 -4.18
N GLU A 34 6.70 -22.07 -3.24
CA GLU A 34 6.40 -22.87 -2.04
C GLU A 34 5.48 -22.13 -1.06
N PHE A 35 5.69 -20.82 -0.88
CA PHE A 35 4.83 -19.97 -0.07
C PHE A 35 3.41 -19.96 -0.64
N VAL A 36 3.30 -19.72 -1.94
CA VAL A 36 2.02 -19.64 -2.65
C VAL A 36 1.28 -20.97 -2.61
N ARG A 37 1.96 -22.09 -2.87
CA ARG A 37 1.35 -23.42 -2.78
C ARG A 37 0.83 -23.72 -1.37
N LEU A 38 1.63 -23.44 -0.35
CA LEU A 38 1.27 -23.69 1.05
C LEU A 38 0.07 -22.83 1.47
N GLY A 39 0.14 -21.52 1.22
CA GLY A 39 -0.93 -20.58 1.55
C GLY A 39 -2.23 -20.92 0.84
N THR A 40 -2.15 -21.28 -0.45
CA THR A 40 -3.31 -21.70 -1.25
C THR A 40 -3.96 -22.97 -0.68
N LEU A 41 -3.18 -24.01 -0.33
CA LEU A 41 -3.75 -25.23 0.24
C LEU A 41 -4.43 -24.99 1.59
N ILE A 42 -3.87 -24.13 2.44
CA ILE A 42 -4.50 -23.72 3.71
C ILE A 42 -5.80 -22.96 3.44
N GLY A 43 -5.79 -22.01 2.50
CA GLY A 43 -6.99 -21.25 2.14
C GLY A 43 -8.08 -22.14 1.50
N CYS A 44 -7.68 -23.09 0.66
CA CYS A 44 -8.61 -24.07 0.10
C CYS A 44 -9.20 -24.97 1.18
N ALA A 45 -8.41 -25.39 2.18
CA ALA A 45 -8.91 -26.17 3.32
C ALA A 45 -9.97 -25.39 4.11
N GLU A 46 -9.75 -24.09 4.33
CA GLU A 46 -10.70 -23.19 4.98
C GLU A 46 -11.96 -23.01 4.14
N PHE A 47 -11.83 -22.69 2.85
CA PHE A 47 -12.94 -22.62 1.90
C PHE A 47 -13.80 -23.88 1.89
N ILE A 48 -13.19 -25.06 1.84
CA ILE A 48 -13.92 -26.32 1.88
C ILE A 48 -14.69 -26.45 3.20
N ARG A 49 -14.08 -26.10 4.34
CA ARG A 49 -14.75 -26.14 5.65
C ARG A 49 -15.90 -25.14 5.75
N THR A 50 -15.82 -24.01 5.06
CA THR A 50 -16.84 -22.95 5.11
C THR A 50 -17.89 -23.05 3.99
N GLY A 51 -17.84 -24.11 3.16
CA GLY A 51 -18.83 -24.36 2.13
C GLY A 51 -18.59 -23.63 0.80
N VAL A 52 -17.38 -23.14 0.56
CA VAL A 52 -16.99 -22.53 -0.70
C VAL A 52 -16.60 -23.62 -1.70
N THR A 53 -17.21 -23.58 -2.88
CA THR A 53 -16.94 -24.53 -3.99
C THR A 53 -16.18 -23.89 -5.14
N SER A 54 -16.28 -22.57 -5.27
CA SER A 54 -15.66 -21.75 -6.31
C SER A 54 -15.19 -20.43 -5.73
N PHE A 55 -14.00 -19.96 -6.12
CA PHE A 55 -13.49 -18.64 -5.74
C PHE A 55 -12.82 -17.93 -6.93
N ALA A 56 -12.59 -16.63 -6.79
CA ALA A 56 -11.71 -15.87 -7.69
C ALA A 56 -10.45 -15.47 -6.93
N ASP A 57 -9.28 -15.58 -7.57
CA ASP A 57 -8.01 -15.12 -7.01
C ASP A 57 -7.30 -14.12 -7.93
N MET A 58 -6.47 -13.31 -7.30
CA MET A 58 -5.52 -12.42 -7.94
C MET A 58 -4.25 -12.44 -7.10
N TYR A 59 -3.24 -13.16 -7.55
CA TYR A 59 -1.95 -13.17 -6.87
C TYR A 59 -0.78 -13.40 -7.85
N TYR A 60 0.38 -13.68 -7.27
CA TYR A 60 1.60 -14.06 -7.96
C TYR A 60 1.72 -15.59 -8.03
N PHE A 61 2.53 -16.10 -8.97
CA PHE A 61 2.76 -17.53 -9.18
C PHE A 61 1.45 -18.32 -9.41
N GLU A 62 0.56 -17.82 -10.28
CA GLU A 62 -0.78 -18.41 -10.47
C GLU A 62 -0.76 -19.86 -10.98
N GLU A 63 0.31 -20.27 -11.65
CA GLU A 63 0.57 -21.67 -12.00
C GLU A 63 0.58 -22.57 -10.76
N ASP A 64 1.22 -22.13 -9.67
CA ASP A 64 1.31 -22.87 -8.41
C ASP A 64 0.02 -22.76 -7.60
N VAL A 65 -0.68 -21.62 -7.65
CA VAL A 65 -2.05 -21.46 -7.12
C VAL A 65 -2.99 -22.47 -7.79
N ALA A 66 -2.94 -22.58 -9.13
CA ALA A 66 -3.79 -23.48 -9.89
C ALA A 66 -3.52 -24.95 -9.54
N LYS A 67 -2.25 -25.35 -9.44
CA LYS A 67 -1.87 -26.71 -9.00
C LYS A 67 -2.41 -27.03 -7.61
N ALA A 68 -2.20 -26.13 -6.64
CA ALA A 68 -2.69 -26.29 -5.27
C ALA A 68 -4.23 -26.34 -5.21
N THR A 69 -4.91 -25.52 -6.00
CA THR A 69 -6.37 -25.49 -6.09
C THR A 69 -6.93 -26.81 -6.62
N VAL A 70 -6.30 -27.36 -7.67
CA VAL A 70 -6.67 -28.67 -8.22
C VAL A 70 -6.37 -29.81 -7.25
N GLU A 71 -5.25 -29.74 -6.53
CA GLU A 71 -4.89 -30.69 -5.46
C GLU A 71 -5.97 -30.72 -4.37
N ALA A 72 -6.43 -29.55 -3.90
CA ALA A 72 -7.51 -29.44 -2.93
C ALA A 72 -8.89 -29.84 -3.50
N GLY A 73 -9.07 -29.76 -4.82
CA GLY A 73 -10.29 -30.14 -5.53
C GLY A 73 -11.34 -29.03 -5.67
N LEU A 74 -10.94 -27.76 -5.58
CA LEU A 74 -11.83 -26.61 -5.74
C LEU A 74 -11.87 -26.10 -7.19
N ARG A 75 -12.91 -25.33 -7.53
CA ARG A 75 -13.00 -24.55 -8.77
C ARG A 75 -12.45 -23.14 -8.52
N ALA A 76 -11.77 -22.56 -9.50
CA ALA A 76 -11.34 -21.17 -9.36
C ALA A 76 -11.26 -20.41 -10.69
N VAL A 77 -11.50 -19.10 -10.61
CA VAL A 77 -11.06 -18.12 -11.60
C VAL A 77 -9.77 -17.51 -11.10
N LEU A 78 -8.65 -17.79 -11.76
CA LEU A 78 -7.31 -17.45 -11.26
C LEU A 78 -6.68 -16.43 -12.19
N GLY A 79 -6.26 -15.28 -11.67
CA GLY A 79 -5.83 -14.18 -12.52
C GLY A 79 -4.41 -13.72 -12.21
N GLN A 80 -3.51 -13.90 -13.18
CA GLN A 80 -2.11 -13.53 -13.04
C GLN A 80 -1.96 -12.02 -12.90
N THR A 81 -1.32 -11.61 -11.80
CA THR A 81 -1.18 -10.19 -11.46
C THR A 81 -0.21 -9.47 -12.40
N VAL A 82 -0.61 -8.28 -12.86
CA VAL A 82 0.22 -7.35 -13.66
C VAL A 82 0.18 -5.97 -13.01
N LEU A 83 1.34 -5.35 -12.81
CA LEU A 83 1.48 -4.02 -12.21
C LEU A 83 2.75 -3.30 -12.71
N LYS A 84 2.86 -1.99 -12.46
CA LYS A 84 3.96 -1.14 -13.02
C LYS A 84 5.32 -1.27 -12.32
N PHE A 85 5.37 -1.94 -11.18
CA PHE A 85 6.58 -2.20 -10.39
C PHE A 85 7.02 -3.66 -10.52
N PRO A 86 8.23 -4.04 -10.10
CA PRO A 86 8.62 -5.44 -10.03
C PRO A 86 7.72 -6.23 -9.08
N ALA A 87 7.25 -7.39 -9.52
CA ALA A 87 6.46 -8.36 -8.75
C ALA A 87 7.35 -9.53 -8.29
N PRO A 88 6.93 -10.33 -7.28
CA PRO A 88 7.69 -11.49 -6.81
C PRO A 88 8.04 -12.52 -7.90
N ASP A 89 7.18 -12.69 -8.90
CA ASP A 89 7.31 -13.66 -9.99
C ASP A 89 7.74 -13.05 -11.33
N ALA A 90 7.84 -11.72 -11.42
CA ALA A 90 8.15 -11.02 -12.67
C ALA A 90 8.87 -9.68 -12.39
N PRO A 91 10.07 -9.46 -12.96
CA PRO A 91 10.84 -8.24 -12.70
C PRO A 91 10.31 -7.00 -13.46
N SER A 92 9.48 -7.19 -14.48
CA SER A 92 8.88 -6.14 -15.30
C SER A 92 7.42 -6.46 -15.65
N TYR A 93 6.66 -5.46 -16.11
CA TYR A 93 5.27 -5.69 -16.52
C TYR A 93 5.19 -6.54 -17.80
N GLU A 94 6.17 -6.45 -18.71
CA GLU A 94 6.25 -7.30 -19.90
C GLU A 94 6.41 -8.77 -19.52
N ASP A 95 7.24 -9.05 -18.51
CA ASP A 95 7.43 -10.40 -17.98
C ASP A 95 6.15 -10.90 -17.29
N SER A 96 5.46 -10.04 -16.52
CA SER A 96 4.15 -10.40 -15.92
C SER A 96 3.10 -10.72 -17.00
N LEU A 97 3.06 -9.95 -18.09
CA LEU A 97 2.12 -10.18 -19.20
C LEU A 97 2.46 -11.46 -19.97
N ALA A 98 3.76 -11.76 -20.14
CA ALA A 98 4.21 -13.02 -20.71
C ALA A 98 3.81 -14.22 -19.82
N ALA A 99 4.03 -14.12 -18.51
CA ALA A 99 3.61 -15.13 -17.54
C ALA A 99 2.08 -15.33 -17.55
N ALA A 100 1.30 -14.25 -17.64
CA ALA A 100 -0.16 -14.32 -17.76
C ALA A 100 -0.59 -15.08 -19.03
N ARG A 101 0.08 -14.80 -20.16
CA ARG A 101 -0.17 -15.53 -21.41
C ARG A 101 0.18 -17.01 -21.29
N GLU A 102 1.34 -17.35 -20.72
CA GLU A 102 1.75 -18.74 -20.52
C GLU A 102 0.76 -19.49 -19.63
N PHE A 103 0.34 -18.86 -18.52
CA PHE A 103 -0.67 -19.39 -17.61
C PHE A 103 -2.00 -19.64 -18.32
N ILE A 104 -2.50 -18.67 -19.09
CA ILE A 104 -3.72 -18.85 -19.89
C ILE A 104 -3.58 -20.03 -20.85
N VAL A 105 -2.48 -20.11 -21.61
CA VAL A 105 -2.26 -21.20 -22.57
C VAL A 105 -2.20 -22.56 -21.87
N GLY A 106 -1.56 -22.64 -20.70
CA GLY A 106 -1.43 -23.89 -19.93
C GLY A 106 -2.75 -24.40 -19.32
N TRP A 107 -3.62 -23.49 -18.87
CA TRP A 107 -4.82 -23.83 -18.10
C TRP A 107 -6.14 -23.67 -18.85
N LYS A 108 -6.11 -23.10 -20.06
CA LYS A 108 -7.33 -22.94 -20.87
C LYS A 108 -8.00 -24.30 -21.10
N ASN A 109 -9.32 -24.35 -20.85
CA ASN A 109 -10.16 -25.54 -20.90
C ASN A 109 -9.95 -26.57 -19.76
N HIS A 110 -9.21 -26.24 -18.71
CA HIS A 110 -9.18 -27.08 -17.51
C HIS A 110 -10.59 -27.16 -16.88
N HIS A 111 -10.95 -28.31 -16.30
CA HIS A 111 -12.31 -28.58 -15.82
C HIS A 111 -12.64 -27.91 -14.47
N LEU A 112 -11.62 -27.44 -13.75
CA LEU A 112 -11.74 -26.71 -12.49
C LEU A 112 -11.18 -25.28 -12.54
N ILE A 113 -10.25 -24.98 -13.45
CA ILE A 113 -9.53 -23.70 -13.47
C ILE A 113 -9.96 -22.92 -14.70
N VAL A 114 -10.36 -21.67 -14.47
CA VAL A 114 -10.57 -20.66 -15.50
C VAL A 114 -9.45 -19.64 -15.36
N PRO A 115 -8.45 -19.62 -16.25
CA PRO A 115 -7.40 -18.61 -16.17
C PRO A 115 -7.95 -17.23 -16.52
N ALA A 116 -7.36 -16.18 -15.97
CA ALA A 116 -7.71 -14.78 -16.12
C ALA A 116 -6.45 -13.90 -16.16
N VAL A 117 -6.61 -12.63 -16.49
CA VAL A 117 -5.57 -11.59 -16.37
C VAL A 117 -5.97 -10.63 -15.26
N SER A 118 -5.03 -10.22 -14.42
CA SER A 118 -5.33 -9.34 -13.30
C SER A 118 -4.43 -8.09 -13.26
N PRO A 119 -4.74 -7.02 -14.01
CA PRO A 119 -4.13 -5.74 -13.71
C PRO A 119 -4.58 -5.30 -12.31
N HIS A 120 -3.64 -5.08 -11.40
CA HIS A 120 -3.96 -4.93 -9.97
C HIS A 120 -5.03 -3.86 -9.69
N ALA A 121 -4.74 -2.60 -10.05
CA ALA A 121 -5.67 -1.48 -9.88
C ALA A 121 -5.28 -0.30 -10.81
N PRO A 122 -6.22 0.59 -11.17
CA PRO A 122 -5.95 1.76 -12.04
C PRO A 122 -4.81 2.68 -11.58
N TYR A 123 -4.57 2.81 -10.27
CA TYR A 123 -3.48 3.64 -9.73
C TYR A 123 -2.10 2.95 -9.74
N THR A 124 -2.08 1.62 -9.87
CA THR A 124 -0.86 0.79 -9.95
C THR A 124 -0.51 0.36 -11.38
N CYS A 125 -1.37 0.66 -12.36
CA CYS A 125 -1.19 0.29 -13.75
C CYS A 125 -1.18 1.54 -14.65
N THR A 126 -0.26 1.59 -15.62
CA THR A 126 -0.28 2.64 -16.65
C THR A 126 -1.40 2.37 -17.66
N ALA A 127 -1.71 3.35 -18.51
CA ALA A 127 -2.68 3.17 -19.59
C ALA A 127 -2.29 2.02 -20.54
N ASP A 128 -1.00 1.83 -20.80
CA ASP A 128 -0.49 0.74 -21.64
C ASP A 128 -0.72 -0.61 -20.97
N ILE A 129 -0.37 -0.76 -19.68
CA ILE A 129 -0.62 -1.99 -18.91
C ILE A 129 -2.10 -2.38 -18.95
N LEU A 130 -3.00 -1.41 -18.71
CA LEU A 130 -4.44 -1.67 -18.74
C LEU A 130 -4.92 -2.14 -20.12
N ARG A 131 -4.47 -1.48 -21.19
CA ARG A 131 -4.82 -1.85 -22.58
C ARG A 131 -4.28 -3.23 -22.96
N ASP A 132 -3.04 -3.52 -22.60
CA ASP A 132 -2.39 -4.78 -22.95
C ASP A 132 -3.00 -5.96 -22.18
N CYS A 133 -3.37 -5.77 -20.91
CA CYS A 133 -4.11 -6.76 -20.14
C CYS A 133 -5.50 -7.02 -20.75
N ALA A 134 -6.22 -5.96 -21.12
CA ALA A 134 -7.52 -6.08 -21.77
C ALA A 134 -7.43 -6.81 -23.10
N ALA A 135 -6.44 -6.45 -23.93
CA ALA A 135 -6.20 -7.09 -25.22
C ALA A 135 -5.85 -8.57 -25.07
N LEU A 136 -5.01 -8.93 -24.08
CA LEU A 136 -4.68 -10.33 -23.80
C LEU A 136 -5.91 -11.12 -23.34
N ALA A 137 -6.71 -10.56 -22.42
CA ALA A 137 -7.92 -11.20 -21.95
C ALA A 137 -8.94 -11.41 -23.08
N ALA A 138 -9.11 -10.41 -23.95
CA ALA A 138 -9.97 -10.47 -25.13
C ALA A 138 -9.47 -11.48 -26.18
N GLU A 139 -8.15 -11.54 -26.42
CA GLU A 139 -7.52 -12.50 -27.36
C GLU A 139 -7.89 -13.95 -27.01
N PHE A 140 -7.89 -14.28 -25.71
CA PHE A 140 -8.18 -15.64 -25.24
C PHE A 140 -9.62 -15.85 -24.78
N ASP A 141 -10.47 -14.83 -24.81
CA ASP A 141 -11.85 -14.84 -24.29
C ASP A 141 -11.96 -15.22 -22.80
N VAL A 142 -11.00 -14.77 -21.99
CA VAL A 142 -10.91 -15.05 -20.55
C VAL A 142 -11.35 -13.86 -19.69
N PRO A 143 -11.71 -14.07 -18.41
CA PRO A 143 -12.00 -12.99 -17.49
C PRO A 143 -10.81 -12.06 -17.24
N LEU A 144 -11.12 -10.83 -16.83
CA LEU A 144 -10.16 -9.86 -16.30
C LEU A 144 -10.63 -9.44 -14.91
N HIS A 145 -9.79 -9.62 -13.88
CA HIS A 145 -10.12 -9.27 -12.50
C HIS A 145 -9.30 -8.04 -12.06
N THR A 146 -9.92 -7.02 -11.49
CA THR A 146 -9.22 -5.79 -11.07
C THR A 146 -9.93 -5.07 -9.93
N HIS A 147 -9.18 -4.35 -9.09
CA HIS A 147 -9.75 -3.46 -8.08
C HIS A 147 -10.24 -2.14 -8.70
N ILE A 148 -11.46 -1.72 -8.38
CA ILE A 148 -12.06 -0.49 -8.93
C ILE A 148 -12.73 0.33 -7.82
N ALA A 149 -12.31 1.58 -7.69
CA ALA A 149 -12.94 2.59 -6.83
C ALA A 149 -13.15 2.09 -5.38
N GLU A 150 -12.10 1.49 -4.82
CA GLU A 150 -12.11 0.91 -3.49
C GLU A 150 -12.14 2.00 -2.42
N THR A 151 -11.34 3.06 -2.57
CA THR A 151 -11.22 4.13 -1.57
C THR A 151 -11.59 5.50 -2.13
N ALA A 152 -12.08 6.39 -1.26
CA ALA A 152 -12.36 7.77 -1.65
C ALA A 152 -11.10 8.49 -2.15
N PHE A 153 -9.95 8.16 -1.55
CA PHE A 153 -8.65 8.70 -1.93
C PHE A 153 -8.22 8.28 -3.33
N GLU A 154 -8.46 7.02 -3.72
CA GLU A 154 -8.25 6.55 -5.11
C GLU A 154 -9.06 7.41 -6.09
N VAL A 155 -10.35 7.59 -5.84
CA VAL A 155 -11.25 8.36 -6.71
C VAL A 155 -10.83 9.83 -6.80
N GLU A 156 -10.45 10.44 -5.68
CA GLU A 156 -9.96 11.82 -5.65
C GLU A 156 -8.65 11.99 -6.43
N ASN A 157 -7.69 11.08 -6.24
CA ASN A 157 -6.43 11.10 -6.98
C ASN A 157 -6.64 10.91 -8.48
N MET A 158 -7.52 9.98 -8.88
CA MET A 158 -7.85 9.76 -10.28
C MET A 158 -8.44 11.02 -10.93
N ARG A 159 -9.34 11.73 -10.23
CA ARG A 159 -9.89 13.01 -10.70
C ARG A 159 -8.81 14.08 -10.81
N ARG A 160 -7.89 14.17 -9.83
CA ARG A 160 -6.79 15.14 -9.83
C ARG A 160 -5.79 14.90 -10.96
N GLU A 161 -5.42 13.64 -11.19
CA GLU A 161 -4.32 13.27 -12.09
C GLU A 161 -4.78 13.04 -13.54
N GLN A 162 -5.98 12.46 -13.73
CA GLN A 162 -6.51 12.11 -15.06
C GLN A 162 -7.69 12.97 -15.50
N GLY A 163 -8.21 13.84 -14.61
CA GLY A 163 -9.35 14.73 -14.91
C GLY A 163 -10.68 13.99 -15.04
N MET A 164 -10.80 12.73 -14.59
CA MET A 164 -12.01 11.92 -14.71
C MET A 164 -12.13 10.89 -13.57
N PRO A 165 -13.34 10.33 -13.32
CA PRO A 165 -13.54 9.25 -12.37
C PRO A 165 -12.89 7.92 -12.84
N VAL A 166 -12.89 6.91 -11.96
CA VAL A 166 -12.19 5.63 -12.18
C VAL A 166 -12.81 4.82 -13.32
N VAL A 167 -14.15 4.64 -13.34
CA VAL A 167 -14.81 3.82 -14.37
C VAL A 167 -14.72 4.44 -15.78
N PRO A 168 -14.91 5.77 -15.97
CA PRO A 168 -14.65 6.42 -17.25
C PRO A 168 -13.19 6.30 -17.70
N TYR A 169 -12.23 6.34 -16.77
CA TYR A 169 -10.82 6.16 -17.09
C TYR A 169 -10.53 4.76 -17.64
N ILE A 170 -10.95 3.69 -16.94
CA ILE A 170 -10.71 2.31 -17.43
C ILE A 170 -11.47 2.03 -18.73
N LYS A 171 -12.65 2.62 -18.93
CA LYS A 171 -13.38 2.56 -20.21
C LYS A 171 -12.57 3.17 -21.35
N LYS A 172 -11.95 4.33 -21.12
CA LYS A 172 -11.07 4.99 -22.10
C LYS A 172 -9.87 4.14 -22.47
N GLN A 173 -9.43 3.25 -21.57
CA GLN A 173 -8.34 2.29 -21.81
C GLN A 173 -8.83 0.92 -22.30
N ASN A 174 -10.07 0.82 -22.80
CA ASN A 174 -10.64 -0.40 -23.38
C ASN A 174 -10.69 -1.61 -22.43
N LEU A 175 -10.70 -1.39 -21.10
CA LEU A 175 -10.71 -2.51 -20.14
C LEU A 175 -11.96 -3.39 -20.30
N PHE A 176 -13.06 -2.80 -20.74
CA PHE A 176 -14.34 -3.47 -21.00
C PHE A 176 -14.40 -4.25 -22.33
N ASP A 177 -13.33 -4.27 -23.12
CA ASP A 177 -13.20 -5.25 -24.22
C ASP A 177 -13.06 -6.67 -23.67
N ALA A 178 -12.68 -6.81 -22.40
CA ALA A 178 -12.63 -8.07 -21.65
C ALA A 178 -13.85 -8.27 -20.75
N LYS A 179 -14.03 -9.51 -20.27
CA LYS A 179 -15.06 -9.87 -19.27
C LYS A 179 -14.60 -9.45 -17.88
N VAL A 180 -14.91 -8.21 -17.48
CA VAL A 180 -14.42 -7.62 -16.23
C VAL A 180 -15.16 -8.16 -15.00
N LEU A 181 -14.39 -8.54 -13.98
CA LEU A 181 -14.80 -8.68 -12.59
C LEU A 181 -14.17 -7.52 -11.79
N ALA A 182 -15.00 -6.63 -11.25
CA ALA A 182 -14.60 -5.43 -10.55
C ALA A 182 -14.68 -5.63 -9.03
N ALA A 183 -13.55 -5.68 -8.35
CA ALA A 183 -13.51 -5.81 -6.90
C ALA A 183 -13.82 -4.48 -6.18
N HIS A 184 -14.47 -4.58 -5.03
CA HIS A 184 -14.89 -3.50 -4.11
C HIS A 184 -16.02 -2.61 -4.63
N CYS A 185 -15.76 -1.75 -5.62
CA CYS A 185 -16.73 -0.81 -6.18
C CYS A 185 -17.42 0.06 -5.12
N VAL A 186 -16.66 0.55 -4.13
CA VAL A 186 -17.22 1.25 -2.97
C VAL A 186 -17.66 2.68 -3.32
N HIS A 187 -16.82 3.40 -4.06
CA HIS A 187 -17.01 4.82 -4.39
C HIS A 187 -17.41 5.02 -5.85
N LEU A 188 -18.52 4.41 -6.25
CA LEU A 188 -19.09 4.61 -7.57
C LEU A 188 -20.19 5.68 -7.56
N ASP A 189 -20.18 6.54 -8.57
CA ASP A 189 -21.35 7.35 -8.90
C ASP A 189 -22.36 6.58 -9.78
N TYR A 190 -23.56 7.12 -9.94
CA TYR A 190 -24.62 6.48 -10.71
C TYR A 190 -24.23 6.24 -12.18
N GLY A 191 -23.53 7.18 -12.82
CA GLY A 191 -23.09 7.04 -14.20
C GLY A 191 -22.05 5.92 -14.36
N GLU A 192 -21.22 5.71 -13.35
CA GLU A 192 -20.27 4.60 -13.28
C GLU A 192 -20.99 3.25 -13.15
N ILE A 193 -22.01 3.15 -12.29
CA ILE A 193 -22.85 1.94 -12.15
C ILE A 193 -23.49 1.57 -13.50
N ILE A 194 -24.11 2.53 -14.18
CA ILE A 194 -24.71 2.32 -15.50
C ILE A 194 -23.65 1.91 -16.54
N THR A 195 -22.44 2.48 -16.46
CA THR A 195 -21.34 2.10 -17.34
C THR A 195 -20.92 0.66 -17.13
N LEU A 196 -20.79 0.20 -15.88
CA LEU A 196 -20.50 -1.21 -15.57
C LEU A 196 -21.59 -2.13 -16.11
N LYS A 197 -22.87 -1.77 -15.90
CA LYS A 197 -24.01 -2.53 -16.43
C LYS A 197 -23.98 -2.67 -17.95
N HIS A 198 -23.79 -1.56 -18.67
CA HIS A 198 -23.77 -1.55 -20.13
C HIS A 198 -22.65 -2.42 -20.72
N ASN A 199 -21.54 -2.58 -19.99
CA ASN A 199 -20.42 -3.42 -20.41
C ASN A 199 -20.47 -4.84 -19.81
N ASN A 200 -21.58 -5.22 -19.17
CA ASN A 200 -21.76 -6.52 -18.54
C ASN A 200 -20.62 -6.88 -17.56
N ALA A 201 -20.10 -5.89 -16.82
CA ALA A 201 -19.10 -6.14 -15.78
C ALA A 201 -19.77 -6.82 -14.57
N GLY A 202 -19.06 -7.79 -13.98
CA GLY A 202 -19.39 -8.34 -12.67
C GLY A 202 -18.76 -7.51 -11.56
N VAL A 203 -19.37 -7.52 -10.37
CA VAL A 203 -18.83 -6.85 -9.18
C VAL A 203 -18.56 -7.88 -8.08
N ALA A 204 -17.39 -7.84 -7.43
CA ALA A 204 -17.12 -8.57 -6.20
C ALA A 204 -17.21 -7.62 -5.01
N HIS A 205 -18.32 -7.66 -4.28
CA HIS A 205 -18.49 -6.88 -3.06
C HIS A 205 -17.76 -7.55 -1.89
N ASN A 206 -16.84 -6.84 -1.23
CA ASN A 206 -16.02 -7.36 -0.13
C ASN A 206 -16.36 -6.66 1.21
N PRO A 207 -17.48 -7.01 1.89
CA PRO A 207 -17.97 -6.31 3.08
C PRO A 207 -16.94 -6.15 4.20
N SER A 208 -16.35 -7.25 4.70
CA SER A 208 -15.45 -7.18 5.86
C SER A 208 -14.19 -6.40 5.54
N SER A 209 -13.57 -6.63 4.39
CA SER A 209 -12.39 -5.88 3.94
C SER A 209 -12.68 -4.38 3.82
N ASN A 210 -13.79 -4.02 3.17
CA ASN A 210 -14.19 -2.63 3.03
C ASN A 210 -14.42 -1.93 4.38
N MET A 211 -14.92 -2.66 5.37
CA MET A 211 -15.14 -2.13 6.72
C MET A 211 -13.84 -2.07 7.53
N LYS A 212 -13.01 -3.12 7.49
CA LYS A 212 -11.76 -3.23 8.24
C LYS A 212 -10.75 -2.17 7.81
N LEU A 213 -10.63 -1.92 6.50
CA LEU A 213 -9.74 -0.89 5.96
C LEU A 213 -10.37 0.52 5.93
N ALA A 214 -11.60 0.66 6.44
CA ALA A 214 -12.41 1.88 6.36
C ALA A 214 -12.53 2.42 4.92
N SER A 215 -12.53 1.54 3.93
CA SER A 215 -12.74 1.87 2.52
C SER A 215 -14.13 2.45 2.31
N GLY A 216 -15.17 1.92 2.96
CA GLY A 216 -16.52 2.51 3.00
C GLY A 216 -17.64 1.50 2.71
N MET A 217 -18.82 2.01 2.35
CA MET A 217 -20.00 1.18 2.04
C MET A 217 -20.43 1.24 0.58
N ALA A 218 -20.24 0.14 -0.16
CA ALA A 218 -20.56 0.06 -1.58
C ALA A 218 -22.07 0.18 -1.86
N PRO A 219 -22.49 0.83 -2.98
CA PRO A 219 -23.87 0.96 -3.43
C PRO A 219 -24.54 -0.33 -3.93
N VAL A 220 -24.45 -1.42 -3.18
CA VAL A 220 -24.95 -2.73 -3.60
C VAL A 220 -26.43 -2.71 -3.98
N THR A 221 -27.30 -2.08 -3.19
CA THR A 221 -28.74 -2.00 -3.50
C THR A 221 -28.98 -1.33 -4.85
N GLN A 222 -28.32 -0.20 -5.11
CA GLN A 222 -28.43 0.53 -6.38
C GLN A 222 -27.84 -0.26 -7.55
N MET A 223 -26.73 -0.99 -7.35
CA MET A 223 -26.16 -1.86 -8.38
C MET A 223 -27.13 -2.99 -8.76
N LEU A 224 -27.79 -3.60 -7.77
CA LEU A 224 -28.75 -4.68 -7.97
C LEU A 224 -30.02 -4.18 -8.67
N GLU A 225 -30.54 -3.01 -8.29
CA GLU A 225 -31.70 -2.38 -8.93
C GLU A 225 -31.47 -2.09 -10.43
N GLU A 226 -30.25 -1.68 -10.79
CA GLU A 226 -29.84 -1.46 -12.19
C GLU A 226 -29.47 -2.79 -12.91
N GLY A 227 -29.55 -3.91 -12.21
CA GLY A 227 -29.36 -5.25 -12.74
C GLY A 227 -27.91 -5.64 -13.00
N LEU A 228 -26.94 -5.08 -12.27
CA LEU A 228 -25.57 -5.59 -12.28
C LEU A 228 -25.51 -6.98 -11.63
N ASN A 229 -24.59 -7.82 -12.09
CA ASN A 229 -24.27 -9.04 -11.39
C ASN A 229 -23.29 -8.72 -10.25
N VAL A 230 -23.78 -8.75 -9.01
CA VAL A 230 -22.98 -8.48 -7.82
C VAL A 230 -22.78 -9.77 -7.03
N GLY A 231 -21.54 -10.25 -7.00
CA GLY A 231 -21.08 -11.32 -6.12
C GLY A 231 -20.61 -10.80 -4.76
N ILE A 232 -20.32 -11.73 -3.85
CA ILE A 232 -19.68 -11.43 -2.55
C ILE A 232 -18.31 -12.11 -2.53
N GLY A 233 -17.30 -11.41 -2.01
CA GLY A 233 -15.96 -11.93 -1.78
C GLY A 233 -15.47 -11.60 -0.37
N THR A 234 -14.47 -12.36 0.09
CA THR A 234 -13.83 -12.16 1.40
C THR A 234 -12.67 -11.17 1.32
N ASP A 235 -12.12 -10.93 0.13
CA ASP A 235 -10.75 -10.43 -0.06
C ASP A 235 -9.70 -11.38 0.58
N GLY A 236 -8.45 -10.95 0.69
CA GLY A 236 -7.38 -11.66 1.37
C GLY A 236 -7.54 -11.67 2.90
N PRO A 237 -7.11 -12.74 3.59
CA PRO A 237 -7.20 -12.85 5.06
C PRO A 237 -6.21 -11.94 5.81
N SER A 238 -5.50 -11.05 5.12
CA SER A 238 -4.71 -9.98 5.74
C SER A 238 -5.51 -8.68 5.88
N SER A 239 -6.67 -8.56 5.20
CA SER A 239 -7.60 -7.43 5.27
C SER A 239 -9.02 -7.86 5.68
N ASN A 240 -9.23 -9.12 6.11
CA ASN A 240 -10.55 -9.65 6.53
C ASN A 240 -10.71 -9.88 8.05
N ASN A 241 -10.23 -10.96 8.69
CA ASN A 241 -9.07 -11.82 8.37
C ASN A 241 -9.41 -13.33 8.26
N ASP A 242 -10.64 -13.71 7.91
CA ASP A 242 -11.01 -15.09 7.58
C ASP A 242 -11.52 -15.26 6.13
N LEU A 243 -11.84 -16.51 5.78
CA LEU A 243 -12.41 -16.89 4.48
C LEU A 243 -13.84 -17.47 4.65
N ASP A 244 -14.64 -16.89 5.56
CA ASP A 244 -16.00 -17.33 5.88
C ASP A 244 -17.08 -16.59 5.08
N MET A 245 -17.60 -17.25 4.05
CA MET A 245 -18.69 -16.69 3.23
C MET A 245 -20.03 -16.55 3.97
N PHE A 246 -20.31 -17.31 5.04
CA PHE A 246 -21.54 -17.11 5.81
C PHE A 246 -21.51 -15.78 6.56
N GLU A 247 -20.32 -15.40 7.07
CA GLU A 247 -20.11 -14.08 7.67
C GLU A 247 -20.25 -12.97 6.61
N GLU A 248 -19.59 -13.10 5.45
CA GLU A 248 -19.68 -12.10 4.40
C GLU A 248 -21.10 -11.90 3.86
N ILE A 249 -21.87 -12.99 3.67
CA ILE A 249 -23.28 -12.91 3.22
C ILE A 249 -24.12 -12.13 4.23
N ARG A 250 -23.93 -12.43 5.52
CA ARG A 250 -24.66 -11.74 6.59
C ARG A 250 -24.26 -10.27 6.67
N LEU A 251 -22.97 -9.99 6.57
CA LEU A 251 -22.44 -8.64 6.68
C LEU A 251 -22.90 -7.79 5.49
N ALA A 252 -22.84 -8.30 4.26
CA ALA A 252 -23.39 -7.64 3.07
C ALA A 252 -24.86 -7.23 3.29
N ALA A 253 -25.68 -8.16 3.79
CA ALA A 253 -27.10 -7.92 4.04
C ALA A 253 -27.35 -6.84 5.11
N PHE A 254 -26.53 -6.77 6.17
CA PHE A 254 -26.67 -5.77 7.24
C PHE A 254 -26.09 -4.41 6.85
N MET A 255 -24.97 -4.42 6.13
CA MET A 255 -24.31 -3.23 5.61
C MET A 255 -25.21 -2.49 4.63
N ALA A 256 -25.87 -3.20 3.69
CA ALA A 256 -26.85 -2.60 2.78
C ALA A 256 -28.02 -1.93 3.54
N LYS A 257 -28.61 -2.60 4.54
CA LYS A 257 -29.69 -2.03 5.37
C LYS A 257 -29.26 -0.76 6.09
N THR A 258 -28.04 -0.77 6.62
CA THR A 258 -27.47 0.37 7.36
C THR A 258 -27.20 1.54 6.42
N ARG A 259 -26.60 1.28 5.27
CA ARG A 259 -26.27 2.29 4.25
C ARG A 259 -27.53 2.99 3.73
N GLU A 260 -28.55 2.21 3.37
CA GLU A 260 -29.80 2.76 2.82
C GLU A 260 -30.75 3.32 3.90
N ASN A 261 -30.43 3.09 5.19
CA ASN A 261 -31.32 3.35 6.31
C ASN A 261 -32.72 2.73 6.09
N ASP A 262 -32.72 1.51 5.54
CA ASP A 262 -33.92 0.75 5.19
C ASP A 262 -33.75 -0.72 5.64
N PRO A 263 -34.53 -1.22 6.61
CA PRO A 263 -34.43 -2.60 7.08
C PRO A 263 -34.86 -3.63 6.01
N THR A 264 -35.47 -3.20 4.91
CA THR A 264 -35.91 -4.06 3.81
C THR A 264 -34.87 -4.21 2.69
N ALA A 265 -33.83 -3.37 2.68
CA ALA A 265 -32.75 -3.44 1.69
C ALA A 265 -31.99 -4.77 1.77
N LEU A 266 -31.65 -5.34 0.62
CA LEU A 266 -30.94 -6.62 0.43
C LEU A 266 -31.50 -7.75 1.33
N PRO A 267 -32.70 -8.27 1.04
CA PRO A 267 -33.28 -9.39 1.78
C PRO A 267 -32.44 -10.67 1.63
N ALA A 268 -32.62 -11.63 2.56
CA ALA A 268 -31.81 -12.85 2.63
C ALA A 268 -31.78 -13.69 1.34
N VAL A 269 -32.88 -13.72 0.59
CA VAL A 269 -32.94 -14.42 -0.71
C VAL A 269 -31.92 -13.83 -1.69
N GLU A 270 -31.85 -12.50 -1.77
CA GLU A 270 -30.97 -11.79 -2.67
C GLU A 270 -29.51 -11.85 -2.20
N ALA A 271 -29.26 -11.73 -0.89
CA ALA A 271 -27.93 -11.94 -0.32
C ALA A 271 -27.36 -13.34 -0.63
N LEU A 272 -28.19 -14.39 -0.53
CA LEU A 272 -27.78 -15.74 -0.92
C LEU A 272 -27.56 -15.88 -2.43
N LEU A 273 -28.37 -15.19 -3.25
CA LEU A 273 -28.16 -15.16 -4.71
C LEU A 273 -26.81 -14.53 -5.06
N MET A 274 -26.41 -13.43 -4.40
CA MET A 274 -25.10 -12.79 -4.57
C MET A 274 -23.95 -13.78 -4.31
N ALA A 275 -24.02 -14.57 -3.25
CA ALA A 275 -22.97 -15.55 -2.94
C ALA A 275 -23.03 -16.87 -3.74
N THR A 276 -24.03 -17.06 -4.60
CA THR A 276 -24.20 -18.28 -5.39
C THR A 276 -24.31 -17.98 -6.89
N ARG A 277 -25.54 -17.94 -7.42
CA ARG A 277 -25.79 -17.78 -8.86
C ARG A 277 -25.24 -16.46 -9.39
N MET A 278 -25.53 -15.36 -8.72
CA MET A 278 -25.13 -14.03 -9.18
C MET A 278 -23.62 -13.82 -9.02
N GLY A 279 -22.99 -14.42 -8.00
CA GLY A 279 -21.53 -14.46 -7.88
C GLY A 279 -20.87 -15.26 -9.02
N ALA A 280 -21.45 -16.40 -9.40
CA ALA A 280 -20.99 -17.15 -10.57
C ALA A 280 -21.16 -16.37 -11.88
N ASP A 281 -22.28 -15.63 -12.03
CA ASP A 281 -22.51 -14.73 -13.17
C ASP A 281 -21.52 -13.55 -13.17
N ALA A 282 -21.21 -12.96 -12.01
CA ALA A 282 -20.22 -11.89 -11.86
C ALA A 282 -18.80 -12.36 -12.22
N MET A 283 -18.45 -13.59 -11.85
CA MET A 283 -17.18 -14.25 -12.21
C MET A 283 -17.16 -14.76 -13.67
N HIS A 284 -18.23 -14.56 -14.44
CA HIS A 284 -18.39 -15.05 -15.83
C HIS A 284 -18.37 -16.58 -15.99
N ILE A 285 -18.67 -17.32 -14.92
CA ILE A 285 -18.73 -18.79 -14.88
C ILE A 285 -20.14 -19.32 -14.56
N GLY A 286 -21.16 -18.47 -14.59
CA GLY A 286 -22.55 -18.84 -14.27
C GLY A 286 -23.13 -19.94 -15.17
N HIS A 287 -22.62 -20.10 -16.39
CA HIS A 287 -22.97 -21.23 -17.25
C HIS A 287 -22.45 -22.59 -16.75
N LEU A 288 -21.44 -22.59 -15.87
CA LEU A 288 -20.87 -23.80 -15.27
C LEU A 288 -21.50 -24.13 -13.92
N THR A 289 -21.72 -23.14 -13.04
CA THR A 289 -22.04 -23.38 -11.63
C THR A 289 -23.00 -22.31 -11.05
N GLY A 290 -23.21 -22.30 -9.73
CA GLY A 290 -23.98 -21.30 -9.00
C GLY A 290 -25.47 -21.61 -8.82
N SER A 291 -26.00 -22.63 -9.50
CA SER A 291 -27.38 -23.09 -9.32
C SER A 291 -27.51 -24.60 -9.59
N ILE A 292 -28.52 -25.21 -8.97
CA ILE A 292 -28.85 -26.63 -9.16
C ILE A 292 -29.79 -26.76 -10.35
N GLU A 293 -29.21 -26.76 -11.55
CA GLU A 293 -29.93 -26.88 -12.82
C GLU A 293 -29.30 -27.98 -13.68
N PRO A 294 -30.09 -28.70 -14.50
CA PRO A 294 -29.54 -29.70 -15.42
C PRO A 294 -28.40 -29.13 -16.27
N ASN A 295 -27.36 -29.93 -16.47
CA ASN A 295 -26.13 -29.61 -17.22
C ASN A 295 -25.11 -28.67 -16.53
N LYS A 296 -25.42 -28.11 -15.36
CA LYS A 296 -24.41 -27.43 -14.53
C LYS A 296 -23.55 -28.43 -13.75
N ARG A 297 -22.41 -27.96 -13.27
CA ARG A 297 -21.46 -28.70 -12.44
C ARG A 297 -22.09 -28.98 -11.07
N ALA A 298 -21.87 -30.19 -10.56
CA ALA A 298 -22.33 -30.59 -9.24
C ALA A 298 -21.40 -30.01 -8.17
N ASP A 299 -21.54 -28.71 -7.95
CA ASP A 299 -20.89 -27.95 -6.89
C ASP A 299 -21.96 -27.71 -5.79
N LEU A 300 -21.90 -28.49 -4.70
CA LEU A 300 -22.98 -28.60 -3.71
C LEU A 300 -22.43 -28.55 -2.29
N ILE A 301 -23.22 -27.99 -1.38
CA ILE A 301 -22.98 -28.04 0.06
C ILE A 301 -24.19 -28.57 0.81
N LEU A 302 -23.96 -29.26 1.93
CA LEU A 302 -24.98 -29.59 2.92
C LEU A 302 -24.78 -28.73 4.17
N VAL A 303 -25.85 -28.12 4.66
CA VAL A 303 -25.86 -27.25 5.85
C VAL A 303 -26.85 -27.83 6.87
N ASP A 304 -26.39 -28.15 8.07
CA ASP A 304 -27.25 -28.61 9.16
C ASP A 304 -27.98 -27.45 9.83
N LEU A 305 -29.30 -27.45 9.72
CA LEU A 305 -30.17 -26.46 10.33
C LEU A 305 -30.82 -26.95 11.63
N ASN A 306 -30.40 -28.11 12.15
CA ASN A 306 -30.87 -28.67 13.42
C ASN A 306 -29.99 -28.28 14.60
N THR A 307 -29.34 -27.13 14.54
CA THR A 307 -28.46 -26.61 15.58
C THR A 307 -29.22 -25.73 16.58
N LEU A 308 -28.65 -25.55 17.77
CA LEU A 308 -29.26 -24.75 18.84
C LEU A 308 -29.47 -23.29 18.41
N HIS A 309 -28.48 -22.67 17.76
CA HIS A 309 -28.54 -21.28 17.31
C HIS A 309 -29.49 -21.05 16.12
N ASN A 310 -29.89 -22.13 15.43
CA ASN A 310 -30.82 -22.07 14.29
C ASN A 310 -32.24 -22.57 14.63
N SER A 311 -32.54 -22.74 15.93
CA SER A 311 -33.84 -23.21 16.43
C SER A 311 -34.62 -22.12 17.18
N PRO A 312 -35.97 -22.09 17.13
CA PRO A 312 -36.87 -22.99 16.42
C PRO A 312 -37.06 -22.62 14.93
N ARG A 313 -37.71 -23.50 14.17
CA ARG A 313 -38.00 -23.30 12.74
C ARG A 313 -39.45 -22.91 12.48
N PHE A 314 -39.64 -21.82 11.76
CA PHE A 314 -40.96 -21.36 11.34
C PHE A 314 -41.22 -21.75 9.88
N ARG A 315 -42.42 -22.29 9.59
CA ARG A 315 -42.80 -22.77 8.24
C ARG A 315 -43.89 -21.94 7.56
N ARG A 316 -44.32 -20.83 8.18
CA ARG A 316 -45.38 -19.95 7.65
C ARG A 316 -44.94 -19.27 6.35
N ASP A 317 -43.70 -18.79 6.32
CA ASP A 317 -43.11 -18.10 5.18
C ASP A 317 -42.24 -19.09 4.39
N PRO A 318 -42.53 -19.35 3.09
CA PRO A 318 -41.69 -20.21 2.27
C PRO A 318 -40.25 -19.69 2.14
N ASN A 319 -40.03 -18.38 2.30
CA ASN A 319 -38.70 -17.77 2.27
C ASN A 319 -37.98 -17.79 3.63
N GLY A 320 -38.62 -18.32 4.69
CA GLY A 320 -38.04 -18.38 6.03
C GLY A 320 -36.71 -19.13 6.09
N ILE A 321 -36.50 -20.12 5.20
CA ILE A 321 -35.26 -20.88 5.09
C ILE A 321 -34.05 -20.01 4.74
N TYR A 322 -34.23 -19.00 3.88
CA TYR A 322 -33.15 -18.09 3.49
C TYR A 322 -32.74 -17.20 4.66
N ALA A 323 -33.70 -16.77 5.48
CA ALA A 323 -33.39 -16.03 6.71
C ALA A 323 -32.59 -16.90 7.70
N GLN A 324 -32.89 -18.19 7.80
CA GLN A 324 -32.11 -19.12 8.62
C GLN A 324 -30.68 -19.28 8.11
N LEU A 325 -30.49 -19.41 6.79
CA LEU A 325 -29.18 -19.54 6.16
C LEU A 325 -28.33 -18.26 6.27
N VAL A 326 -28.94 -17.09 6.10
CA VAL A 326 -28.20 -15.81 6.05
C VAL A 326 -28.02 -15.17 7.42
N TYR A 327 -29.02 -15.22 8.30
CA TYR A 327 -29.00 -14.46 9.55
C TYR A 327 -28.67 -15.30 10.78
N ALA A 328 -28.74 -16.63 10.70
CA ALA A 328 -28.55 -17.53 11.85
C ALA A 328 -27.48 -18.61 11.65
N SER A 329 -27.36 -19.20 10.46
CA SER A 329 -26.36 -20.24 10.18
C SER A 329 -24.93 -19.72 10.34
N LYS A 330 -24.03 -20.66 10.60
CA LYS A 330 -22.59 -20.47 10.68
C LYS A 330 -21.90 -21.37 9.67
N SER A 331 -20.68 -21.05 9.26
CA SER A 331 -19.85 -21.94 8.44
C SER A 331 -19.68 -23.33 9.06
N THR A 332 -19.59 -23.42 10.38
CA THR A 332 -19.50 -24.72 11.10
C THR A 332 -20.73 -25.61 10.95
N ASP A 333 -21.85 -25.07 10.45
CA ASP A 333 -23.04 -25.86 10.14
C ASP A 333 -22.89 -26.62 8.81
N VAL A 334 -21.87 -26.32 7.99
CA VAL A 334 -21.58 -27.05 6.75
C VAL A 334 -21.01 -28.42 7.09
N SER A 335 -21.70 -29.49 6.68
CA SER A 335 -21.28 -30.88 6.94
C SER A 335 -20.54 -31.51 5.77
N ASP A 336 -20.97 -31.21 4.53
CA ASP A 336 -20.45 -31.86 3.34
C ASP A 336 -20.27 -30.85 2.20
N VAL A 337 -19.19 -31.01 1.44
CA VAL A 337 -18.89 -30.20 0.25
C VAL A 337 -18.51 -31.10 -0.92
N MET A 338 -19.14 -30.84 -2.05
CA MET A 338 -18.90 -31.49 -3.33
C MET A 338 -18.52 -30.44 -4.37
N VAL A 339 -17.50 -30.73 -5.17
CA VAL A 339 -17.10 -29.91 -6.32
C VAL A 339 -16.99 -30.82 -7.54
N ASN A 340 -17.63 -30.42 -8.64
CA ASN A 340 -17.65 -31.16 -9.90
C ASN A 340 -18.02 -32.66 -9.72
N GLY A 341 -18.95 -32.96 -8.81
CA GLY A 341 -19.38 -34.34 -8.54
C GLY A 341 -18.47 -35.14 -7.59
N ARG A 342 -17.38 -34.55 -7.08
CA ARG A 342 -16.43 -35.19 -6.16
C ARG A 342 -16.57 -34.59 -4.76
N TRP A 343 -16.70 -35.44 -3.75
CA TRP A 343 -16.66 -35.02 -2.34
C TRP A 343 -15.26 -34.56 -1.98
N VAL A 344 -15.16 -33.34 -1.43
CA VAL A 344 -13.92 -32.75 -0.89
C VAL A 344 -13.98 -32.61 0.64
N MET A 345 -15.19 -32.61 1.21
CA MET A 345 -15.46 -32.79 2.63
C MET A 345 -16.72 -33.63 2.84
N ARG A 346 -16.72 -34.48 3.86
CA ARG A 346 -17.87 -35.28 4.25
C ARG A 346 -17.94 -35.46 5.76
N ASP A 347 -19.12 -35.29 6.35
CA ASP A 347 -19.31 -35.37 7.81
C ASP A 347 -18.27 -34.51 8.58
N HIS A 348 -18.00 -33.29 8.08
CA HIS A 348 -16.99 -32.33 8.55
C HIS A 348 -15.51 -32.73 8.37
N GLU A 349 -15.22 -33.89 7.77
CA GLU A 349 -13.86 -34.37 7.53
C GLU A 349 -13.37 -33.98 6.13
N LEU A 350 -12.22 -33.30 6.06
CA LEU A 350 -11.56 -32.93 4.80
C LEU A 350 -10.97 -34.19 4.13
N LEU A 351 -11.20 -34.33 2.81
CA LEU A 351 -10.83 -35.55 2.07
C LEU A 351 -9.63 -35.39 1.15
N THR A 352 -9.14 -34.16 0.95
CA THR A 352 -8.14 -33.84 -0.10
C THR A 352 -6.87 -33.17 0.42
N VAL A 353 -6.84 -32.73 1.68
CA VAL A 353 -5.72 -31.95 2.24
C VAL A 353 -5.30 -32.48 3.62
N ASP A 354 -3.99 -32.56 3.87
CA ASP A 354 -3.41 -32.89 5.19
C ASP A 354 -3.20 -31.61 6.00
N LEU A 355 -4.28 -31.14 6.64
CA LEU A 355 -4.28 -29.87 7.37
C LEU A 355 -3.21 -29.82 8.49
N PRO A 356 -3.03 -30.84 9.35
CA PRO A 356 -1.95 -30.82 10.35
C PRO A 356 -0.56 -30.62 9.76
N ALA A 357 -0.23 -31.28 8.65
CA ALA A 357 1.08 -31.12 8.00
C ALA A 357 1.26 -29.73 7.38
N LEU A 358 0.20 -29.14 6.83
CA LEU A 358 0.24 -27.78 6.27
C LEU A 358 0.42 -26.72 7.37
N LEU A 359 -0.30 -26.84 8.50
CA LEU A 359 -0.17 -25.90 9.61
C LEU A 359 1.23 -25.95 10.25
N ALA A 360 1.84 -27.13 10.36
CA ALA A 360 3.22 -27.26 10.83
C ALA A 360 4.24 -26.56 9.91
N GLN A 361 4.00 -26.54 8.60
CA GLN A 361 4.82 -25.81 7.63
C GLN A 361 4.58 -24.29 7.72
N ALA A 362 3.32 -23.87 7.89
CA ALA A 362 2.97 -22.46 8.04
C ALA A 362 3.66 -21.82 9.26
N GLU A 363 3.75 -22.54 10.37
CA GLU A 363 4.46 -22.13 11.58
C GLU A 363 5.97 -21.84 11.35
N VAL A 364 6.58 -22.47 10.33
CA VAL A 364 7.95 -22.16 9.93
C VAL A 364 8.02 -20.82 9.22
N TYR A 365 7.06 -20.51 8.35
CA TYR A 365 6.98 -19.20 7.69
C TYR A 365 6.66 -18.09 8.69
N ALA A 366 5.69 -18.28 9.59
CA ALA A 366 5.34 -17.31 10.62
C ALA A 366 6.57 -16.87 11.42
N ARG A 367 7.35 -17.82 11.96
CA ARG A 367 8.58 -17.50 12.70
C ARG A 367 9.65 -16.78 11.87
N LYS A 368 9.74 -17.03 10.56
CA LYS A 368 10.68 -16.34 9.67
C LYS A 368 10.22 -14.91 9.41
N ILE A 369 8.93 -14.71 9.16
CA ILE A 369 8.33 -13.40 8.92
C ILE A 369 8.42 -12.54 10.19
N ASP A 370 8.09 -13.10 11.36
CA ASP A 370 8.24 -12.42 12.65
C ASP A 370 9.66 -11.93 12.84
N ARG A 371 10.65 -12.81 12.62
CA ARG A 371 12.07 -12.43 12.75
C ARG A 371 12.44 -11.31 11.77
N PHE A 372 11.95 -11.36 10.54
CA PHE A 372 12.19 -10.32 9.55
C PHE A 372 11.59 -8.98 9.97
N LEU A 373 10.34 -8.97 10.44
CA LEU A 373 9.68 -7.75 10.89
C LEU A 373 10.30 -7.19 12.16
N ILE A 374 10.61 -8.02 13.16
CA ILE A 374 11.29 -7.58 14.40
C ILE A 374 12.61 -6.88 14.07
N LEU A 375 13.46 -7.49 13.23
CA LEU A 375 14.74 -6.88 12.82
C LEU A 375 14.55 -5.58 12.02
N ARG A 376 13.45 -5.45 11.29
CA ARG A 376 13.11 -4.26 10.51
C ARG A 376 12.57 -3.13 11.38
N GLU A 377 11.77 -3.46 12.40
CA GLU A 377 11.15 -2.48 13.30
C GLU A 377 12.12 -1.95 14.35
N GLU A 378 13.09 -2.77 14.78
CA GLU A 378 14.14 -2.38 15.74
C GLU A 378 15.09 -1.27 15.20
N SER A 379 15.08 -0.96 13.90
CA SER A 379 15.96 0.03 13.32
C SER A 379 15.22 1.02 12.42
N VAL A 380 15.17 2.28 12.86
CA VAL A 380 14.69 3.42 12.06
C VAL A 380 15.42 3.51 10.70
N LEU A 381 16.70 3.13 10.66
CA LEU A 381 17.47 3.04 9.43
C LEU A 381 16.95 1.92 8.50
N ALA A 382 16.61 0.75 9.04
CA ALA A 382 16.01 -0.33 8.25
C ALA A 382 14.62 0.06 7.70
N LYS A 383 13.79 0.74 8.52
CA LYS A 383 12.53 1.37 8.09
C LYS A 383 12.76 2.36 6.93
N LEU A 384 13.79 3.21 7.01
CA LEU A 384 14.13 4.19 5.97
C LEU A 384 14.61 3.55 4.65
N ILE A 385 15.50 2.55 4.74
CA ILE A 385 16.02 1.82 3.57
C ILE A 385 14.88 1.17 2.79
N ALA A 386 13.88 0.62 3.48
CA ALA A 386 12.84 -0.14 2.84
C ALA A 386 11.80 0.69 2.07
N ILE A 387 11.56 1.96 2.46
CA ILE A 387 10.65 2.85 1.72
C ILE A 387 11.37 3.56 0.57
N GLY A 388 12.65 3.92 0.77
CA GLY A 388 13.33 4.87 -0.12
C GLY A 388 14.57 4.35 -0.84
N GLY A 389 15.00 3.10 -0.61
CA GLY A 389 16.24 2.57 -1.19
C GLY A 389 17.47 3.38 -0.75
N ALA A 390 17.58 3.65 0.54
CA ALA A 390 18.49 4.66 1.06
C ALA A 390 19.96 4.37 0.69
N THR A 391 20.65 5.37 0.15
CA THR A 391 22.08 5.30 -0.17
C THR A 391 22.89 5.95 0.93
N GLU A 392 23.96 5.27 1.36
CA GLU A 392 24.94 5.81 2.30
C GLU A 392 25.75 6.93 1.66
N ALA A 393 25.85 8.06 2.34
CA ALA A 393 26.76 9.15 1.97
C ALA A 393 27.61 9.53 3.19
N GLU A 394 28.82 8.97 3.30
CA GLU A 394 29.78 9.33 4.35
C GLU A 394 30.62 10.55 3.96
N SER A 395 30.14 11.77 4.20
CA SER A 395 30.97 12.98 4.05
C SER A 395 31.15 13.69 5.39
N TYR A 396 32.36 14.15 5.71
CA TYR A 396 32.57 15.19 6.71
C TYR A 396 31.85 16.46 6.25
N GLU A 397 30.93 16.97 7.07
CA GLU A 397 30.29 18.26 6.86
C GLU A 397 30.83 19.24 7.89
N VAL A 398 31.36 20.36 7.41
CA VAL A 398 31.87 21.43 8.28
C VAL A 398 30.95 22.61 8.10
N GLN A 399 30.41 23.12 9.20
CA GLN A 399 29.46 24.21 9.19
C GLN A 399 29.66 25.12 10.40
N ALA A 400 29.34 26.39 10.22
CA ALA A 400 29.24 27.35 11.31
C ALA A 400 28.06 28.28 11.04
N LYS A 401 27.30 28.60 12.10
CA LYS A 401 26.15 29.49 12.05
C LYS A 401 26.41 30.68 12.97
N VAL A 402 26.06 31.89 12.54
CA VAL A 402 26.12 33.11 13.37
C VAL A 402 24.75 33.78 13.31
N ARG A 403 24.20 34.15 14.47
CA ARG A 403 22.96 34.91 14.52
C ARG A 403 23.24 36.34 14.08
N ILE A 404 22.40 36.90 13.22
CA ILE A 404 22.60 38.22 12.62
C ILE A 404 21.34 39.06 12.80
N ALA A 405 21.51 40.37 13.00
CA ALA A 405 20.39 41.29 13.19
C ALA A 405 19.81 41.77 11.84
N ASP A 406 20.67 42.00 10.85
CA ASP A 406 20.32 42.47 9.51
C ASP A 406 21.16 41.69 8.47
N PRO A 407 20.53 41.00 7.50
CA PRO A 407 21.25 40.29 6.45
C PRO A 407 21.86 41.20 5.39
N THR A 408 21.43 42.45 5.26
CA THR A 408 21.82 43.36 4.17
C THR A 408 23.35 43.54 4.04
N PRO A 409 24.10 43.84 5.13
CA PRO A 409 25.55 44.06 5.04
C PRO A 409 26.33 42.81 4.61
N ILE A 410 25.80 41.62 4.93
CA ILE A 410 26.40 40.34 4.59
C ILE A 410 26.18 40.03 3.11
N ILE A 411 24.97 40.27 2.62
CA ILE A 411 24.63 40.11 1.21
C ILE A 411 25.46 41.06 0.34
N GLU A 412 25.65 42.31 0.76
CA GLU A 412 26.54 43.25 0.08
C GLU A 412 28.00 42.77 0.09
N SER A 413 28.45 42.17 1.20
CA SER A 413 29.82 41.64 1.33
C SER A 413 30.10 40.44 0.42
N LEU A 414 29.08 39.74 -0.08
CA LEU A 414 29.26 38.67 -1.08
C LEU A 414 29.75 39.20 -2.44
N GLN A 415 29.66 40.51 -2.70
CA GLN A 415 30.15 41.16 -3.93
C GLN A 415 31.66 41.48 -3.88
N LYS A 416 32.34 41.13 -2.79
CA LYS A 416 33.78 41.35 -2.64
C LYS A 416 34.56 40.53 -3.68
N PRO A 417 35.62 41.08 -4.29
CA PRO A 417 36.36 40.43 -5.37
C PRO A 417 37.05 39.12 -4.97
N GLU A 418 37.23 38.88 -3.67
CA GLU A 418 37.76 37.63 -3.12
C GLU A 418 36.77 36.46 -3.16
N ILE A 419 35.48 36.72 -3.42
CA ILE A 419 34.40 35.74 -3.44
C ILE A 419 33.86 35.59 -4.86
N GLU A 420 34.03 34.42 -5.46
CA GLU A 420 33.43 34.10 -6.75
C GLU A 420 32.06 33.43 -6.52
N ILE A 421 30.96 34.04 -6.95
CA ILE A 421 29.63 33.43 -6.87
C ILE A 421 29.45 32.47 -8.06
N VAL A 422 29.30 31.18 -7.77
CA VAL A 422 29.06 30.13 -8.77
C VAL A 422 27.58 30.10 -9.16
N TYR A 423 26.69 30.08 -8.17
CA TYR A 423 25.24 30.21 -8.40
C TYR A 423 24.51 30.69 -7.14
N THR A 424 23.27 31.14 -7.33
CA THR A 424 22.35 31.55 -6.26
C THR A 424 21.03 30.78 -6.32
N ARG A 425 20.41 30.54 -5.18
CA ARG A 425 19.06 29.95 -5.07
C ARG A 425 18.29 30.59 -3.92
N HIS A 426 16.98 30.66 -4.08
CA HIS A 426 16.04 31.06 -3.04
C HIS A 426 14.98 29.97 -2.89
N TYR A 427 14.72 29.52 -1.66
CA TYR A 427 13.66 28.57 -1.40
C TYR A 427 13.16 28.66 0.05
N HIS A 428 11.88 28.35 0.26
CA HIS A 428 11.34 28.08 1.58
C HIS A 428 11.65 26.62 1.95
N GLU A 429 12.19 26.39 3.14
CA GLU A 429 12.59 25.06 3.64
C GLU A 429 11.70 24.70 4.84
N PHE A 430 10.93 23.61 4.69
CA PHE A 430 10.07 23.03 5.72
C PHE A 430 10.66 21.69 6.17
N ASP A 431 11.30 21.68 7.34
CA ASP A 431 11.85 20.47 7.95
C ASP A 431 10.90 19.96 9.06
N THR A 432 10.53 18.68 9.02
CA THR A 432 9.90 17.97 10.14
C THR A 432 10.84 16.85 10.58
N TYR A 433 11.26 16.91 11.84
CA TYR A 433 12.12 15.93 12.49
C TYR A 433 11.27 14.99 13.32
N PHE A 434 11.43 13.69 13.06
CA PHE A 434 10.91 12.57 13.81
C PHE A 434 12.02 12.08 14.75
N MET A 435 11.79 12.21 16.05
CA MET A 435 12.72 11.86 17.12
C MET A 435 12.28 10.57 17.80
N PHE A 436 13.25 9.80 18.30
CA PHE A 436 13.02 8.50 18.93
C PHE A 436 13.77 8.44 20.27
N ASP A 437 13.17 7.82 21.28
CA ASP A 437 13.71 7.73 22.64
C ASP A 437 15.04 6.97 22.72
N ASP A 438 15.27 6.03 21.80
CA ASP A 438 16.55 5.33 21.68
C ASP A 438 17.57 6.21 20.92
N PRO A 439 18.57 6.77 21.60
CA PRO A 439 19.53 7.69 20.98
C PRO A 439 20.42 7.01 19.92
N THR A 440 20.47 5.67 19.89
CA THR A 440 21.19 4.93 18.86
C THR A 440 20.45 4.92 17.52
N GLN A 441 19.14 5.20 17.52
CA GLN A 441 18.30 5.25 16.33
C GLN A 441 18.44 6.57 15.55
N GLY A 442 19.04 7.61 16.12
CA GLY A 442 19.17 8.92 15.47
C GLY A 442 17.81 9.59 15.26
N SER A 443 17.66 10.39 14.20
CA SER A 443 16.38 11.03 13.84
C SER A 443 16.10 10.94 12.34
N VAL A 444 14.82 11.01 11.96
CA VAL A 444 14.42 11.08 10.55
C VAL A 444 13.90 12.47 10.26
N ARG A 445 14.51 13.15 9.30
CA ARG A 445 14.06 14.45 8.81
C ARG A 445 13.34 14.30 7.49
N HIS A 446 12.06 14.65 7.47
CA HIS A 446 11.32 14.97 6.26
C HIS A 446 11.53 16.44 5.90
N ARG A 447 11.98 16.72 4.68
CA ARG A 447 12.24 18.08 4.19
C ARG A 447 11.46 18.35 2.92
N GLU A 448 10.81 19.50 2.85
CA GLU A 448 10.26 20.06 1.62
C GLU A 448 10.95 21.40 1.28
N ASP A 449 11.52 21.49 0.09
CA ASP A 449 12.14 22.70 -0.45
C ASP A 449 11.20 23.30 -1.53
N GLU A 450 10.58 24.45 -1.29
CA GLU A 450 9.81 25.21 -2.30
C GLU A 450 10.72 26.23 -3.00
N PHE A 451 11.12 25.96 -4.24
CA PHE A 451 12.03 26.84 -4.97
C PHE A 451 11.32 28.11 -5.44
N ILE A 452 11.85 29.28 -5.08
CA ILE A 452 11.26 30.59 -5.38
C ILE A 452 11.94 31.19 -6.60
N ASN A 453 11.13 31.56 -7.58
CA ASN A 453 11.60 32.23 -8.78
C ASN A 453 11.83 33.74 -8.54
N PRO A 454 12.46 34.48 -9.48
CA PRO A 454 12.70 35.92 -9.31
C PRO A 454 11.44 36.79 -9.18
N LYS A 455 10.25 36.26 -9.44
CA LYS A 455 8.96 36.95 -9.23
C LYS A 455 8.36 36.70 -7.85
N GLY A 456 8.99 35.87 -7.02
CA GLY A 456 8.48 35.47 -5.71
C GLY A 456 7.45 34.32 -5.77
N GLU A 457 7.36 33.59 -6.88
CA GLU A 457 6.43 32.47 -7.05
C GLU A 457 7.17 31.13 -6.90
N VAL A 458 6.47 30.11 -6.39
CA VAL A 458 7.00 28.74 -6.29
C VAL A 458 7.13 28.12 -7.68
N GLU A 459 8.35 27.77 -8.09
CA GLU A 459 8.67 27.15 -9.37
C GLU A 459 8.47 25.63 -9.33
N TYR A 460 9.02 24.97 -8.31
CA TYR A 460 8.82 23.54 -8.06
C TYR A 460 9.12 23.19 -6.59
N VAL A 461 8.57 22.07 -6.12
CA VAL A 461 8.78 21.55 -4.76
C VAL A 461 9.62 20.29 -4.82
N ARG A 462 10.55 20.13 -3.87
CA ARG A 462 11.36 18.92 -3.72
C ARG A 462 11.28 18.39 -2.29
N SER A 463 10.80 17.16 -2.14
CA SER A 463 10.72 16.49 -0.84
C SER A 463 11.80 15.41 -0.68
N ARG A 464 12.43 15.31 0.50
CA ARG A 464 13.48 14.33 0.82
C ARG A 464 13.39 13.84 2.26
N LEU A 465 13.69 12.56 2.45
CA LEU A 465 13.93 11.96 3.75
C LEU A 465 15.44 11.87 4.02
N THR A 466 15.84 12.22 5.23
CA THR A 466 17.22 12.06 5.71
C THR A 466 17.19 11.37 7.05
N HIS A 467 17.74 10.17 7.17
CA HIS A 467 18.10 9.63 8.47
C HIS A 467 19.42 10.26 8.91
N VAL A 468 19.42 10.83 10.10
CA VAL A 468 20.56 11.50 10.72
C VAL A 468 21.01 10.62 11.87
N GLY A 469 22.14 9.93 11.68
CA GLY A 469 22.73 9.09 12.72
C GLY A 469 23.23 9.90 13.93
N PRO A 470 23.57 9.21 15.04
CA PRO A 470 24.05 9.85 16.26
C PRO A 470 25.30 10.70 15.99
N ALA A 471 25.38 11.87 16.63
CA ALA A 471 26.53 12.75 16.51
C ALA A 471 27.80 12.08 17.08
N ARG A 472 28.88 12.02 16.29
CA ARG A 472 30.23 11.75 16.80
C ARG A 472 30.98 13.07 16.84
N GLU A 473 31.15 13.61 18.04
CA GLU A 473 31.92 14.83 18.27
C GLU A 473 33.36 14.47 18.66
N GLU A 474 34.33 15.01 17.92
CA GLU A 474 35.69 15.25 18.44
C GLU A 474 35.86 16.77 18.55
N GLU A 475 35.90 17.29 19.79
CA GLU A 475 36.17 18.71 20.06
C GLU A 475 37.66 19.02 19.85
N PHE A 476 37.95 20.03 19.02
CA PHE A 476 39.27 20.63 18.91
C PHE A 476 39.25 22.08 19.42
N PRO A 477 40.38 22.65 19.87
CA PRO A 477 40.45 23.94 20.60
C PRO A 477 39.92 25.18 19.86
N SER A 478 39.47 25.08 18.61
CA SER A 478 38.98 26.22 17.85
C SER A 478 37.95 25.91 16.74
N LYS A 479 37.03 24.95 16.95
CA LYS A 479 35.69 24.77 16.29
C LYS A 479 35.38 23.30 15.98
N VAL A 480 34.11 22.94 16.18
CA VAL A 480 33.55 21.58 16.17
C VAL A 480 33.59 20.95 14.78
N LEU A 481 34.13 19.74 14.67
CA LEU A 481 34.02 18.88 13.49
C LEU A 481 32.83 17.93 13.70
N LEU A 482 31.74 18.10 12.95
CA LEU A 482 30.57 17.22 13.01
C LEU A 482 30.74 16.07 12.00
N SER A 483 30.82 14.83 12.48
CA SER A 483 30.66 13.64 11.65
C SER A 483 29.34 12.95 11.99
N ARG A 484 28.47 12.77 10.98
CA ARG A 484 27.24 12.00 11.08
C ARG A 484 27.08 11.14 9.84
N SER A 485 26.73 9.87 10.04
CA SER A 485 26.20 9.05 8.95
C SER A 485 24.84 9.63 8.53
N ARG A 486 24.68 9.93 7.24
CA ARG A 486 23.41 10.40 6.68
C ARG A 486 22.98 9.46 5.59
N PHE A 487 21.77 8.93 5.73
CA PHE A 487 21.14 8.11 4.70
C PHE A 487 20.03 8.93 4.04
N LEU A 488 20.12 9.06 2.72
CA LEU A 488 19.19 9.85 1.94
C LEU A 488 18.21 8.93 1.23
N ALA A 489 16.93 9.27 1.32
CA ALA A 489 15.85 8.63 0.59
C ALA A 489 14.98 9.72 -0.07
N PRO A 490 14.48 9.51 -1.31
CA PRO A 490 13.44 10.36 -1.86
C PRO A 490 12.20 10.27 -0.96
N SER A 491 11.56 11.41 -0.70
CA SER A 491 10.26 11.40 -0.01
C SER A 491 9.17 11.36 -1.05
N THR A 492 8.64 10.17 -1.32
CA THR A 492 7.49 9.98 -2.22
C THR A 492 6.17 9.85 -1.47
N GLN A 493 6.23 9.81 -0.14
CA GLN A 493 5.08 9.59 0.74
C GLN A 493 4.71 10.86 1.49
N SER A 494 3.43 10.99 1.85
CA SER A 494 2.94 12.14 2.60
C SER A 494 3.51 12.20 4.02
N LEU A 495 3.58 13.40 4.61
CA LEU A 495 4.00 13.57 6.00
C LEU A 495 3.14 12.74 6.97
N ARG A 496 1.83 12.58 6.68
CA ARG A 496 0.93 11.73 7.49
C ARG A 496 1.34 10.26 7.46
N PHE A 497 1.59 9.72 6.27
CA PHE A 497 2.08 8.35 6.11
C PHE A 497 3.36 8.13 6.92
N LEU A 498 4.29 9.07 6.86
CA LEU A 498 5.58 8.94 7.53
C LEU A 498 5.43 8.93 9.07
N ARG A 499 4.53 9.74 9.62
CA ARG A 499 4.22 9.71 11.07
C ARG A 499 3.70 8.35 11.52
N GLU A 500 2.73 7.82 10.80
CA GLU A 500 2.12 6.53 11.11
C GLU A 500 3.12 5.38 10.94
N TYR A 501 4.02 5.47 9.96
CA TYR A 501 5.01 4.42 9.68
C TYR A 501 6.18 4.41 10.66
N PHE A 502 6.76 5.59 10.93
CA PHE A 502 7.91 5.71 11.81
C PHE A 502 7.53 5.67 13.28
N THR A 503 6.30 6.08 13.63
CA THR A 503 5.81 6.17 15.02
C THR A 503 6.80 6.90 15.94
N PRO A 504 7.13 8.17 15.67
CA PRO A 504 8.09 8.91 16.49
C PRO A 504 7.55 9.20 17.89
N ASP A 505 8.47 9.32 18.85
CA ASP A 505 8.18 9.69 20.23
C ASP A 505 7.97 11.21 20.39
N ASP A 506 8.69 12.01 19.60
CA ASP A 506 8.50 13.47 19.51
C ASP A 506 8.67 13.99 18.06
N GLU A 507 8.05 15.14 17.79
CA GLU A 507 8.16 15.85 16.52
C GLU A 507 8.61 17.29 16.70
N LEU A 508 9.57 17.71 15.86
CA LEU A 508 9.99 19.10 15.76
C LEU A 508 9.87 19.61 14.33
N SER A 509 9.16 20.73 14.14
CA SER A 509 9.09 21.42 12.85
C SER A 509 9.97 22.67 12.84
N ILE A 510 10.76 22.82 11.77
CA ILE A 510 11.55 24.00 11.49
C ILE A 510 11.18 24.56 10.12
N GLU A 511 10.76 25.81 10.08
CA GLU A 511 10.41 26.51 8.84
C GLU A 511 11.31 27.72 8.69
N LYS A 512 11.89 27.89 7.50
CA LYS A 512 12.77 29.01 7.21
C LYS A 512 12.75 29.45 5.76
N ASP A 513 12.96 30.74 5.56
CA ASP A 513 13.29 31.30 4.25
C ASP A 513 14.81 31.27 4.06
N ARG A 514 15.29 30.70 2.94
CA ARG A 514 16.72 30.53 2.69
C ARG A 514 17.15 31.17 1.38
N LEU A 515 18.07 32.12 1.49
CA LEU A 515 18.91 32.57 0.38
C LEU A 515 20.23 31.81 0.41
N ARG A 516 20.58 31.12 -0.67
CA ARG A 516 21.78 30.29 -0.78
C ARG A 516 22.67 30.76 -1.93
N TRP A 517 23.95 30.90 -1.64
CA TRP A 517 25.02 31.07 -2.62
C TRP A 517 25.97 29.88 -2.56
N LEU A 518 26.29 29.28 -3.69
CA LEU A 518 27.51 28.51 -3.83
C LEU A 518 28.61 29.49 -4.22
N VAL A 519 29.63 29.63 -3.39
CA VAL A 519 30.76 30.52 -3.64
C VAL A 519 32.06 29.75 -3.67
N ARG A 520 33.03 30.25 -4.42
CA ARG A 520 34.42 29.82 -4.37
C ARG A 520 35.25 30.87 -3.66
N TYR A 521 35.93 30.46 -2.60
CA TYR A 521 36.79 31.31 -1.78
C TYR A 521 38.12 30.60 -1.55
N LYS A 522 39.24 31.26 -1.93
CA LYS A 522 40.59 30.70 -1.89
C LYS A 522 40.74 29.31 -2.55
N GLY A 523 39.98 29.07 -3.63
CA GLY A 523 40.02 27.82 -4.40
C GLY A 523 39.07 26.72 -3.91
N GLU A 524 38.45 26.89 -2.74
CA GLU A 524 37.50 25.93 -2.18
C GLU A 524 36.04 26.41 -2.32
N GLU A 525 35.12 25.46 -2.41
CA GLU A 525 33.68 25.74 -2.56
C GLU A 525 32.94 25.69 -1.21
N PHE A 526 32.14 26.72 -0.95
CA PHE A 526 31.33 26.87 0.25
C PHE A 526 29.90 27.24 -0.11
N TYR A 527 28.96 26.70 0.64
CA TYR A 527 27.58 27.18 0.67
C TYR A 527 27.47 28.27 1.73
N VAL A 528 27.18 29.49 1.31
CA VAL A 528 26.78 30.59 2.19
C VAL A 528 25.27 30.67 2.16
N ASN A 529 24.62 30.56 3.32
CA ASN A 529 23.16 30.65 3.44
C ASN A 529 22.81 31.79 4.40
N ILE A 530 21.82 32.58 4.02
CA ILE A 530 21.12 33.50 4.91
C ILE A 530 19.74 32.88 5.16
N ASP A 531 19.51 32.51 6.41
CA ASP A 531 18.30 31.83 6.85
C ASP A 531 17.50 32.76 7.76
N GLU A 532 16.25 33.03 7.42
CA GLU A 532 15.25 33.58 8.35
C GLU A 532 14.45 32.42 8.92
N VAL A 533 14.72 32.03 10.16
CA VAL A 533 14.00 30.93 10.82
C VAL A 533 12.77 31.49 11.53
N SER A 534 11.61 31.23 10.92
CA SER A 534 10.31 31.74 11.34
C SER A 534 9.62 30.81 12.33
N LYS A 535 9.89 29.50 12.23
CA LYS A 535 9.35 28.50 13.16
C LYS A 535 10.44 27.54 13.63
N PRO A 536 10.68 27.44 14.95
CA PRO A 536 10.35 28.47 15.93
C PRO A 536 11.06 29.80 15.60
N GLN A 537 10.59 30.91 16.14
CA GLN A 537 11.08 32.24 15.78
C GLN A 537 12.48 32.52 16.34
N LEU A 538 13.53 32.13 15.61
CA LEU A 538 14.93 32.33 15.99
C LEU A 538 15.54 33.59 15.33
N GLY A 539 14.94 34.06 14.23
CA GLY A 539 15.41 35.22 13.46
C GLY A 539 16.44 34.85 12.40
N HIS A 540 17.32 35.79 12.07
CA HIS A 540 18.26 35.63 10.95
C HIS A 540 19.57 34.97 11.37
N TYR A 541 20.07 34.09 10.50
CA TYR A 541 21.37 33.43 10.65
C TYR A 541 22.16 33.47 9.36
N LEU A 542 23.47 33.69 9.49
CA LEU A 542 24.45 33.37 8.48
C LEU A 542 24.97 31.95 8.73
N GLU A 543 24.73 31.02 7.80
CA GLU A 543 25.30 29.67 7.81
C GLU A 543 26.33 29.53 6.67
N VAL A 544 27.57 29.20 7.01
CA VAL A 544 28.58 28.83 6.01
C VAL A 544 28.91 27.35 6.18
N LYS A 545 28.83 26.56 5.11
CA LYS A 545 29.13 25.13 5.15
C LYS A 545 29.83 24.58 3.92
N SER A 546 30.57 23.50 4.11
CA SER A 546 31.19 22.72 3.04
C SER A 546 31.17 21.23 3.38
N ARG A 547 31.32 20.38 2.35
CA ARG A 547 31.36 18.92 2.48
C ARG A 547 32.64 18.37 1.88
N THR A 548 33.23 17.39 2.54
CA THR A 548 34.45 16.72 2.09
C THR A 548 34.52 15.27 2.56
N TRP A 549 35.32 14.47 1.86
CA TRP A 549 35.59 13.07 2.19
C TRP A 549 36.90 12.89 2.98
N SER A 550 37.66 13.98 3.19
CA SER A 550 38.94 13.96 3.92
C SER A 550 38.83 14.72 5.23
N ARG A 551 39.23 14.07 6.33
CA ARG A 551 39.31 14.69 7.66
C ARG A 551 40.26 15.88 7.69
N THR A 552 41.39 15.80 6.98
CA THR A 552 42.37 16.89 6.90
C THR A 552 41.81 18.08 6.12
N ASP A 553 41.14 17.82 4.99
CA ASP A 553 40.46 18.86 4.21
C ASP A 553 39.32 19.51 5.02
N ALA A 554 38.62 18.74 5.86
CA ALA A 554 37.59 19.27 6.74
C ALA A 554 38.16 20.27 7.76
N GLN A 555 39.34 20.01 8.30
CA GLN A 555 40.02 20.94 9.21
C GLN A 555 40.44 22.23 8.52
N GLU A 556 41.00 22.13 7.30
CA GLU A 556 41.37 23.29 6.49
C GLU A 556 40.13 24.14 6.13
N LYS A 557 39.04 23.49 5.73
CA LYS A 557 37.75 24.14 5.45
C LYS A 557 37.13 24.79 6.68
N ALA A 558 37.29 24.21 7.88
CA ALA A 558 36.82 24.83 9.12
C ALA A 558 37.51 26.19 9.39
N ALA A 559 38.83 26.27 9.16
CA ALA A 559 39.58 27.51 9.27
C ALA A 559 39.13 28.54 8.24
N LEU A 560 38.92 28.12 6.99
CA LEU A 560 38.42 28.98 5.90
C LEU A 560 37.00 29.49 6.17
N ILE A 561 36.12 28.68 6.77
CA ILE A 561 34.78 29.10 7.17
C ILE A 561 34.84 30.25 8.18
N ALA A 562 35.71 30.16 9.20
CA ALA A 562 35.85 31.22 10.20
C ALA A 562 36.35 32.54 9.57
N GLU A 563 37.28 32.45 8.63
CA GLU A 563 37.80 33.59 7.89
C GLU A 563 36.72 34.19 6.96
N LEU A 564 35.95 33.34 6.28
CA LEU A 564 34.85 33.77 5.40
C LEU A 564 33.72 34.44 6.18
N ILE A 565 33.35 33.94 7.37
CA ILE A 565 32.38 34.58 8.26
C ILE A 565 32.84 35.99 8.67
N THR A 566 34.11 36.12 9.04
CA THR A 566 34.71 37.43 9.38
C THR A 566 34.73 38.36 8.17
N LEU A 567 35.06 37.84 6.98
CA LEU A 567 35.05 38.58 5.73
C LEU A 567 33.65 39.08 5.37
N LEU A 568 32.62 38.29 5.66
CA LEU A 568 31.21 38.63 5.46
C LEU A 568 30.67 39.64 6.49
N GLY A 569 31.45 40.00 7.51
CA GLY A 569 31.11 41.02 8.49
C GLY A 569 30.42 40.50 9.75
N ALA A 570 30.42 39.18 9.98
CA ALA A 570 29.91 38.56 11.20
C ALA A 570 31.05 38.17 12.15
N ASP A 571 30.78 38.16 13.46
CA ASP A 571 31.80 37.79 14.45
C ASP A 571 31.99 36.27 14.47
N SER A 572 33.19 35.82 14.08
CA SER A 572 33.53 34.41 14.10
C SER A 572 33.67 33.82 15.51
N ALA A 573 33.69 34.64 16.56
CA ALA A 573 33.66 34.21 17.96
C ALA A 573 32.25 33.88 18.45
N GLU A 574 31.20 34.40 17.80
CA GLU A 574 29.79 34.12 18.11
C GLU A 574 29.21 32.93 17.33
N THR A 575 30.08 32.13 16.69
CA THR A 575 29.64 30.98 15.90
C THR A 575 29.11 29.85 16.77
N VAL A 576 27.92 29.37 16.44
CA VAL A 576 27.35 28.11 16.94
C VAL A 576 27.50 27.01 15.89
N ALA A 577 27.89 25.81 16.36
CA ALA A 577 28.08 24.64 15.52
C ALA A 577 26.81 23.77 15.44
N GLN A 578 25.90 23.92 16.39
CA GLN A 578 24.65 23.15 16.47
C GLN A 578 23.82 23.28 15.19
N ASP A 579 23.10 22.21 14.84
CA ASP A 579 22.03 22.29 13.86
C ASP A 579 20.80 22.99 14.46
N TYR A 580 19.92 23.54 13.60
CA TYR A 580 18.74 24.25 14.09
C TYR A 580 17.86 23.39 15.00
N VAL A 581 17.76 22.07 14.75
CA VAL A 581 17.07 21.12 15.63
C VAL A 581 17.64 21.11 17.04
N GLU A 582 18.96 21.17 17.19
CA GLU A 582 19.65 21.18 18.49
C GLU A 582 19.53 22.53 19.19
N ILE A 583 19.62 23.63 18.45
CA ILE A 583 19.42 24.98 18.99
C ILE A 583 18.02 25.09 19.61
N VAL A 584 17.03 24.54 18.92
CA VAL A 584 15.64 24.55 19.39
C VAL A 584 15.42 23.58 20.54
N ASP A 585 15.97 22.38 20.47
CA ASP A 585 15.81 21.37 21.52
C ASP A 585 16.44 21.81 22.85
N HIS A 586 17.64 22.41 22.82
CA HIS A 586 18.26 22.99 24.02
C HIS A 586 17.42 24.12 24.62
N SER A 587 16.74 24.91 23.78
CA SER A 587 15.83 25.97 24.25
C SER A 587 14.50 25.46 24.83
N ARG A 588 14.18 24.17 24.68
CA ARG A 588 13.01 23.52 25.31
C ARG A 588 13.35 22.93 26.69
N THR A 589 14.62 22.61 26.93
CA THR A 589 15.10 21.99 28.19
C THR A 589 15.57 22.99 29.25
N ASP A 590 15.77 24.25 28.86
CA ASP A 590 15.98 25.41 29.75
C ASP A 590 14.63 26.11 30.07
#